data_AF-A0A7K4CG09-F1
#
_entry.id   AF-A0A7K4CG09-F1
#
_cell.length_a   1.000
_cell.length_b   1.000
_cell.length_c   1.000
_cell.angle_alpha   90.00
_cell.angle_beta   90.00
_cell.angle_gamma   90.00
#
_symmetry.space_group_name_H-M   'P 1'
#
loop_
_entity.id
_entity.type
_entity.pdbx_description
1 polymer ?
#
loop_
_entity_poly.entity_id
_entity_poly.type
_entity_poly.pdbx_seq_one_letter_code
_entity_poly.pdbx_strand_id
1 'polypeptide(L)'
;MSGSLYRNDPAFTGLELVLMILFLIGAAGVFIFLCEGGEAPGWVRTFPGGLVADSMYMSGDGIQPVGSVYGFSAGSSAPARPVLVPVVNPGRMGSAQVMVSLFIGDTGAIDMDRLNMTWSSGGMPQRIQKTDEPVLVCPNWTIAGKYNMLPGRTADSDNWLEPNEQFMILACPPASLAPYQQFTLKMYPEGPVVPLSLTRTTPGYIRPVMNLG
;
A
#
# COMPACT_ATOMS: atom_id res chain seq x y z
N MET A 1 2.97 -61.64 -68.25
CA MET A 1 2.31 -61.40 -66.95
C MET A 1 2.50 -59.95 -66.57
N SER A 2 1.48 -59.11 -66.71
CA SER A 2 1.43 -57.78 -66.11
C SER A 2 -0.04 -57.41 -65.96
N GLY A 3 -0.44 -57.05 -64.74
CA GLY A 3 -1.83 -56.83 -64.38
C GLY A 3 -1.93 -56.20 -62.99
N SER A 4 -1.54 -54.93 -62.94
CA SER A 4 -1.99 -53.86 -62.04
C SER A 4 -2.65 -54.24 -60.70
N LEU A 5 -1.95 -53.95 -59.59
CA LEU A 5 -2.54 -53.79 -58.27
C LEU A 5 -3.29 -52.44 -58.23
N TYR A 6 -4.61 -52.49 -58.35
CA TYR A 6 -5.47 -51.34 -58.05
C TYR A 6 -5.43 -51.10 -56.53
N ARG A 7 -4.80 -50.00 -56.11
CA ARG A 7 -4.76 -49.55 -54.73
C ARG A 7 -6.03 -48.75 -54.46
N ASN A 8 -6.91 -49.26 -53.61
CA ASN A 8 -8.08 -48.53 -53.12
C ASN A 8 -7.59 -47.49 -52.11
N ASP A 9 -7.36 -46.26 -52.56
CA ASP A 9 -7.25 -45.13 -51.66
C ASP A 9 -8.66 -44.78 -51.17
N PRO A 10 -8.96 -44.86 -49.86
CA PRO A 10 -10.25 -44.43 -49.35
C PRO A 10 -10.38 -42.93 -49.58
N ALA A 11 -11.30 -42.55 -50.49
CA ALA A 11 -11.64 -41.15 -50.71
C ALA A 11 -12.26 -40.58 -49.43
N PHE A 12 -11.67 -39.50 -48.91
CA PHE A 12 -12.19 -38.74 -47.79
C PHE A 12 -13.68 -38.42 -48.04
N THR A 13 -14.54 -38.94 -47.19
CA THR A 13 -15.98 -38.68 -47.28
C THR A 13 -16.27 -37.26 -46.79
N GLY A 14 -17.26 -36.58 -47.39
CA GLY A 14 -17.61 -35.21 -46.99
C GLY A 14 -17.96 -35.08 -45.51
N LEU A 15 -18.40 -36.17 -44.88
CA LEU A 15 -18.65 -36.25 -43.44
C LEU A 15 -17.35 -36.17 -42.62
N GLU A 16 -16.30 -36.87 -43.01
CA GLU A 16 -14.99 -36.84 -42.34
C GLU A 16 -14.37 -35.44 -42.39
N LEU A 17 -14.55 -34.73 -43.51
CA LEU A 17 -14.13 -33.34 -43.65
C LEU A 17 -14.85 -32.42 -42.65
N VAL A 18 -16.17 -32.57 -42.50
CA VAL A 18 -16.98 -31.78 -41.56
C VAL A 18 -16.57 -32.04 -40.12
N LEU A 19 -16.37 -33.30 -39.74
CA LEU A 19 -15.93 -33.68 -38.40
C LEU A 19 -14.53 -33.13 -38.09
N MET A 20 -13.61 -33.16 -39.05
CA MET A 20 -12.27 -32.59 -38.89
C MET A 20 -12.32 -31.07 -38.69
N ILE A 21 -13.16 -30.37 -39.46
CA ILE A 21 -13.31 -28.91 -39.32
C ILE A 21 -13.86 -28.54 -37.94
N LEU A 22 -14.90 -29.23 -37.47
CA LEU A 22 -15.46 -28.99 -36.14
C LEU A 22 -14.44 -29.23 -35.03
N PHE A 23 -13.65 -30.30 -35.16
CA PHE A 23 -12.56 -30.59 -34.23
C PHE A 23 -11.50 -29.49 -34.23
N LEU A 24 -11.09 -29.01 -35.40
CA LEU A 24 -10.10 -27.92 -35.53
C LEU A 24 -10.61 -26.61 -34.94
N ILE A 25 -11.89 -26.26 -35.15
CA ILE A 25 -12.50 -25.07 -34.55
C ILE A 25 -12.54 -25.20 -33.02
N GLY A 26 -12.95 -26.37 -32.51
CA GLY A 26 -12.97 -26.63 -31.07
C GLY A 26 -11.58 -26.58 -30.45
N ALA A 27 -10.58 -27.21 -31.08
CA ALA A 27 -9.20 -27.19 -30.64
C ALA A 27 -8.60 -25.77 -30.68
N ALA A 28 -8.90 -24.99 -31.72
CA ALA A 28 -8.50 -23.59 -31.80
C ALA A 28 -9.14 -22.76 -30.69
N GLY A 29 -10.43 -22.97 -30.38
CA GLY A 29 -11.10 -22.29 -29.28
C GLY A 29 -10.50 -22.60 -27.91
N VAL A 30 -10.20 -23.88 -27.65
CA VAL A 30 -9.51 -24.30 -26.42
C VAL A 30 -8.08 -23.73 -26.37
N PHE A 31 -7.37 -23.74 -27.49
CA PHE A 31 -6.01 -23.20 -27.58
C PHE A 31 -5.98 -21.69 -27.32
N ILE A 32 -6.89 -20.92 -27.92
CA ILE A 32 -7.04 -19.48 -27.66
C ILE A 32 -7.33 -19.23 -26.17
N PHE A 33 -8.27 -19.98 -25.58
CA PHE A 33 -8.62 -19.85 -24.17
C PHE A 33 -7.43 -20.15 -23.22
N LEU A 34 -6.63 -21.16 -23.54
CA LEU A 34 -5.42 -21.51 -22.77
C LEU A 34 -4.31 -20.46 -22.94
N CYS A 35 -4.12 -19.92 -24.15
CA CYS A 35 -3.11 -18.88 -24.41
C CYS A 35 -3.49 -17.52 -23.80
N GLU A 36 -4.78 -17.21 -23.68
CA GLU A 36 -5.29 -16.00 -23.02
C GLU A 36 -5.35 -16.13 -21.47
N GLY A 37 -4.85 -17.24 -20.91
CA GLY A 37 -4.65 -17.36 -19.45
C GLY A 37 -5.93 -17.53 -18.63
N GLY A 38 -7.07 -17.90 -19.26
CA GLY A 38 -8.36 -18.05 -18.55
C GLY A 38 -8.96 -16.73 -18.07
N GLU A 39 -8.51 -15.62 -18.65
CA GLU A 39 -8.77 -14.27 -18.19
C GLU A 39 -9.94 -13.68 -19.02
N ALA A 40 -10.97 -13.12 -18.38
CA ALA A 40 -12.24 -12.77 -19.06
C ALA A 40 -12.02 -11.89 -20.32
N PRO A 41 -12.77 -12.13 -21.41
CA PRO A 41 -12.54 -11.44 -22.68
C PRO A 41 -12.70 -9.93 -22.55
N GLY A 42 -11.87 -9.16 -23.27
CA GLY A 42 -11.67 -7.72 -23.06
C GLY A 42 -12.91 -6.83 -23.14
N TRP A 43 -14.02 -7.31 -23.68
CA TRP A 43 -15.30 -6.59 -23.72
C TRP A 43 -16.06 -6.61 -22.37
N VAL A 44 -15.66 -7.48 -21.43
CA VAL A 44 -16.20 -7.54 -20.06
C VAL A 44 -15.37 -6.73 -19.07
N ARG A 45 -14.19 -6.23 -19.49
CA ARG A 45 -13.28 -5.50 -18.60
C ARG A 45 -13.50 -4.00 -18.71
N THR A 46 -13.69 -3.36 -17.57
CA THR A 46 -13.75 -1.89 -17.46
C THR A 46 -12.36 -1.24 -17.58
N PHE A 47 -11.28 -2.01 -17.39
CA PHE A 47 -9.88 -1.56 -17.45
C PHE A 47 -8.97 -2.61 -18.13
N PRO A 48 -7.88 -2.20 -18.80
CA PRO A 48 -6.90 -3.14 -19.36
C PRO A 48 -6.25 -3.93 -18.21
N GLY A 49 -6.39 -5.25 -18.22
CA GLY A 49 -5.67 -6.13 -17.28
C GLY A 49 -4.32 -6.60 -17.82
N GLY A 50 -3.52 -7.21 -16.95
CA GLY A 50 -2.21 -7.77 -17.27
C GLY A 50 -1.09 -7.17 -16.41
N LEU A 51 0.07 -7.85 -16.38
CA LEU A 51 1.22 -7.52 -15.53
C LEU A 51 1.68 -6.05 -15.61
N VAL A 52 1.48 -5.40 -16.76
CA VAL A 52 1.84 -3.98 -16.94
C VAL A 52 0.86 -3.06 -16.21
N ALA A 53 -0.45 -3.31 -16.30
CA ALA A 53 -1.44 -2.55 -15.56
C ALA A 53 -1.28 -2.79 -14.05
N ASP A 54 -1.10 -4.07 -13.65
CA ASP A 54 -0.87 -4.42 -12.25
C ASP A 54 0.40 -3.76 -11.69
N SER A 55 1.50 -3.71 -12.45
CA SER A 55 2.71 -3.02 -12.00
C SER A 55 2.57 -1.50 -11.89
N MET A 56 1.71 -0.87 -12.70
CA MET A 56 1.37 0.55 -12.54
C MET A 56 0.57 0.80 -11.26
N TYR A 57 -0.39 -0.07 -10.89
CA TYR A 57 -1.09 0.02 -9.61
C TYR A 57 -0.19 -0.29 -8.41
N MET A 58 0.68 -1.30 -8.51
CA MET A 58 1.65 -1.64 -7.46
C MET A 58 2.67 -0.52 -7.18
N SER A 59 2.94 0.35 -8.16
CA SER A 59 3.86 1.49 -8.02
C SER A 59 3.16 2.83 -7.80
N GLY A 60 1.88 2.95 -8.19
CA GLY A 60 1.05 4.14 -8.03
C GLY A 60 0.55 4.34 -6.60
N ASP A 61 0.12 3.26 -5.95
CA ASP A 61 -0.58 3.25 -4.64
C ASP A 61 0.36 3.52 -3.43
N GLY A 62 1.41 4.32 -3.59
CA GLY A 62 2.44 4.53 -2.57
C GLY A 62 2.14 5.66 -1.58
N ILE A 63 2.29 5.41 -0.28
CA ILE A 63 2.31 6.48 0.73
C ILE A 63 3.65 7.23 0.65
N GLN A 64 3.59 8.56 0.58
CA GLN A 64 4.75 9.45 0.71
C GLN A 64 4.61 10.42 1.90
N PRO A 65 5.72 10.79 2.57
CA PRO A 65 5.70 11.83 3.58
C PRO A 65 5.61 13.21 2.91
N VAL A 66 4.82 14.11 3.49
CA VAL A 66 4.68 15.50 3.04
C VAL A 66 5.15 16.43 4.14
N GLY A 67 6.03 17.37 3.79
CA GLY A 67 6.57 18.34 4.74
C GLY A 67 7.48 17.71 5.79
N SER A 68 7.56 18.37 6.95
CA SER A 68 8.49 17.98 8.01
C SER A 68 7.91 16.97 8.99
N VAL A 69 8.80 16.13 9.53
CA VAL A 69 8.51 15.25 10.64
C VAL A 69 8.74 15.98 11.95
N TYR A 70 7.77 15.94 12.85
CA TYR A 70 7.88 16.56 14.17
C TYR A 70 8.00 15.50 15.26
N GLY A 71 8.84 15.77 16.26
CA GLY A 71 8.94 14.98 17.48
C GLY A 71 8.44 15.77 18.69
N PHE A 72 7.82 15.08 19.63
CA PHE A 72 7.38 15.67 20.90
C PHE A 72 8.09 15.00 22.07
N SER A 73 8.47 15.79 23.08
CA SER A 73 9.10 15.22 24.29
C SER A 73 8.13 14.33 25.08
N ALA A 74 8.65 13.34 25.80
CA ALA A 74 7.87 12.42 26.63
C ALA A 74 7.34 13.12 27.90
N GLY A 75 6.42 14.06 27.72
CA GLY A 75 5.96 15.01 28.72
C GLY A 75 5.28 16.23 28.11
N SER A 76 5.40 16.39 26.78
CA SER A 76 4.60 17.33 26.00
C SER A 76 3.50 16.57 25.25
N SER A 77 2.40 17.25 24.98
CA SER A 77 1.33 16.73 24.12
C SER A 77 1.54 17.22 22.68
N ALA A 78 1.13 16.42 21.70
CA ALA A 78 1.03 16.89 20.32
C ALA A 78 -0.15 17.87 20.21
N PRO A 79 -0.08 18.92 19.35
CA PRO A 79 -1.15 19.90 19.23
C PRO A 79 -2.51 19.29 18.85
N ALA A 80 -2.49 18.24 18.03
CA ALA A 80 -3.70 17.63 17.50
C ALA A 80 -4.38 16.67 18.48
N ARG A 81 -3.60 15.94 19.30
CA ARG A 81 -4.13 15.00 20.30
C ARG A 81 -3.18 14.84 21.50
N PRO A 82 -3.72 14.72 22.73
CA PRO A 82 -2.92 14.37 23.91
C PRO A 82 -2.25 12.99 23.76
N VAL A 83 -1.03 12.85 24.28
CA VAL A 83 -0.26 11.60 24.26
C VAL A 83 0.10 11.19 25.67
N LEU A 84 -0.20 9.94 26.04
CA LEU A 84 0.16 9.34 27.32
C LEU A 84 1.30 8.35 27.15
N VAL A 85 2.48 8.77 27.62
CA VAL A 85 3.69 7.94 27.69
C VAL A 85 3.77 7.19 29.03
N PRO A 86 4.21 5.92 29.07
CA PRO A 86 4.31 5.16 30.32
C PRO A 86 5.23 5.78 31.37
N VAL A 87 6.33 6.38 30.90
CA VAL A 87 7.31 7.08 31.76
C VAL A 87 7.53 8.48 31.19
N VAL A 88 7.11 9.48 31.95
CA VAL A 88 7.31 10.89 31.61
C VAL A 88 8.77 11.26 31.85
N ASN A 89 9.45 11.67 30.79
CA ASN A 89 10.80 12.22 30.81
C ASN A 89 10.96 13.28 29.70
N PRO A 90 10.85 14.59 30.03
CA PRO A 90 10.99 15.67 29.05
C PRO A 90 12.36 15.71 28.34
N GLY A 91 13.39 15.06 28.89
CA GLY A 91 14.70 14.91 28.27
C GLY A 91 14.78 13.80 27.21
N ARG A 92 13.65 13.18 26.86
CA ARG A 92 13.52 12.14 25.83
C ARG A 92 12.37 12.45 24.89
N MET A 93 12.45 11.96 23.65
CA MET A 93 11.34 12.05 22.69
C MET A 93 10.31 10.96 22.98
N GLY A 94 9.04 11.34 23.11
CA GLY A 94 7.93 10.46 23.43
C GLY A 94 7.08 10.05 22.23
N SER A 95 6.93 10.90 21.21
CA SER A 95 6.12 10.60 20.03
C SER A 95 6.63 11.34 18.79
N ALA A 96 6.18 10.90 17.62
CA ALA A 96 6.47 11.52 16.33
C ALA A 96 5.19 11.76 15.53
N GLN A 97 5.14 12.87 14.80
CA GLN A 97 4.08 13.25 13.90
C GLN A 97 4.63 13.45 12.49
N VAL A 98 3.93 12.91 11.52
CA VAL A 98 4.27 13.03 10.09
C VAL A 98 2.98 13.20 9.30
N MET A 99 3.01 14.09 8.31
CA MET A 99 1.93 14.19 7.35
C MET A 99 2.25 13.27 6.17
N VAL A 100 1.25 12.53 5.70
CA VAL A 100 1.41 11.60 4.58
C VAL A 100 0.33 11.85 3.54
N SER A 101 0.64 11.51 2.28
CA SER A 101 -0.30 11.50 1.17
C SER A 101 -0.04 10.32 0.26
N LEU A 102 -0.92 10.08 -0.71
CA LEU A 102 -0.59 9.28 -1.88
C LEU A 102 0.47 9.97 -2.73
N PHE A 103 1.17 9.19 -3.56
CA PHE A 103 2.09 9.70 -4.57
C PHE A 103 1.32 10.52 -5.63
N ILE A 104 1.96 11.51 -6.24
CA ILE A 104 1.29 12.36 -7.24
C ILE A 104 1.00 11.52 -8.49
N GLY A 105 -0.25 11.57 -8.96
CA GLY A 105 -0.71 10.81 -10.12
C GLY A 105 -1.32 9.45 -9.75
N ASP A 106 -1.33 9.12 -8.46
CA ASP A 106 -2.06 7.97 -7.96
C ASP A 106 -3.58 8.16 -8.13
N THR A 107 -4.26 7.06 -8.46
CA THR A 107 -5.71 6.99 -8.62
C THR A 107 -6.36 6.03 -7.64
N GLY A 108 -5.56 5.28 -6.89
CA GLY A 108 -6.01 4.39 -5.83
C GLY A 108 -6.39 5.14 -4.56
N ALA A 109 -6.70 4.36 -3.53
CA ALA A 109 -6.94 4.84 -2.18
C ALA A 109 -6.41 3.79 -1.20
N ILE A 110 -5.90 4.24 -0.05
CA ILE A 110 -5.34 3.34 0.97
C ILE A 110 -6.25 3.34 2.19
N ASP A 111 -6.79 2.17 2.52
CA ASP A 111 -7.52 1.95 3.77
C ASP A 111 -6.55 2.03 4.96
N MET A 112 -6.58 3.17 5.67
CA MET A 112 -5.70 3.42 6.81
C MET A 112 -6.12 2.62 8.04
N ASP A 113 -7.33 2.07 8.10
CA ASP A 113 -7.76 1.18 9.20
C ASP A 113 -7.03 -0.17 9.15
N ARG A 114 -6.54 -0.56 7.97
CA ARG A 114 -5.79 -1.80 7.74
C ARG A 114 -4.28 -1.59 7.64
N LEU A 115 -3.81 -0.36 7.79
CA LEU A 115 -2.40 -0.02 7.77
C LEU A 115 -1.67 -0.66 8.96
N ASN A 116 -0.67 -1.49 8.65
CA ASN A 116 0.24 -2.01 9.66
C ASN A 116 1.41 -1.04 9.86
N MET A 117 1.78 -0.77 11.11
CA MET A 117 2.87 0.14 11.42
C MET A 117 3.85 -0.47 12.40
N THR A 118 5.15 -0.28 12.12
CA THR A 118 6.23 -0.73 13.01
C THR A 118 7.15 0.42 13.35
N TRP A 119 7.65 0.39 14.59
CA TRP A 119 8.67 1.28 15.10
C TRP A 119 9.94 0.49 15.42
N SER A 120 11.11 1.01 15.06
CA SER A 120 12.40 0.45 15.52
C SER A 120 13.36 1.53 15.98
N SER A 121 14.17 1.24 16.99
CA SER A 121 15.20 2.15 17.50
C SER A 121 16.34 1.36 18.16
N GLY A 122 17.29 0.87 17.34
CA GLY A 122 18.45 0.09 17.82
C GLY A 122 18.16 -1.36 18.23
N GLY A 123 17.00 -1.90 17.86
CA GLY A 123 16.58 -3.27 18.17
C GLY A 123 15.56 -3.81 17.16
N MET A 124 14.90 -4.92 17.51
CA MET A 124 13.86 -5.52 16.66
C MET A 124 12.69 -4.57 16.43
N PRO A 125 12.15 -4.47 15.20
CA PRO A 125 10.94 -3.70 14.94
C PRO A 125 9.78 -4.17 15.80
N GLN A 126 9.09 -3.22 16.43
CA GLN A 126 7.92 -3.45 17.26
C GLN A 126 6.69 -2.92 16.54
N ARG A 127 5.64 -3.74 16.46
CA ARG A 127 4.35 -3.30 15.90
C ARG A 127 3.67 -2.34 16.85
N ILE A 128 3.14 -1.25 16.32
CA ILE A 128 2.28 -0.30 17.03
C ILE A 128 0.90 -0.34 16.37
N GLN A 129 -0.17 -0.34 17.17
CA GLN A 129 -1.53 -0.52 16.66
C GLN A 129 -2.21 0.81 16.40
N LYS A 130 -3.13 0.83 15.44
CA LYS A 130 -4.02 1.98 15.24
C LYS A 130 -4.98 2.08 16.43
N THR A 131 -5.26 3.29 16.86
CA THR A 131 -6.33 3.59 17.80
C THR A 131 -7.04 4.88 17.40
N ASP A 132 -8.35 4.94 17.62
CA ASP A 132 -9.15 6.14 17.40
C ASP A 132 -9.49 6.88 18.70
N GLU A 133 -8.97 6.38 19.83
CA GLU A 133 -9.20 6.94 21.16
C GLU A 133 -8.81 8.43 21.21
N PRO A 134 -9.57 9.26 21.95
CA PRO A 134 -9.29 10.70 22.07
C PRO A 134 -7.87 11.01 22.58
N VAL A 135 -7.32 10.10 23.40
CA VAL A 135 -5.98 10.19 23.97
C VAL A 135 -5.14 9.04 23.44
N LEU A 136 -3.99 9.36 22.85
CA LEU A 136 -3.07 8.36 22.32
C LEU A 136 -2.22 7.76 23.45
N VAL A 137 -2.50 6.52 23.85
CA VAL A 137 -1.69 5.76 24.83
C VAL A 137 -0.63 4.96 24.10
N CYS A 138 0.63 5.06 24.51
CA CYS A 138 1.72 4.32 23.88
C CYS A 138 1.75 2.84 24.33
N PRO A 139 2.10 1.86 23.47
CA PRO A 139 2.53 2.01 22.08
C PRO A 139 1.38 1.91 21.06
N ASN A 140 0.99 3.02 20.44
CA ASN A 140 -0.04 3.05 19.39
C ASN A 140 0.20 4.21 18.42
N TRP A 141 -0.56 4.25 17.34
CA TRP A 141 -0.63 5.38 16.41
C TRP A 141 -2.08 5.74 16.09
N THR A 142 -2.30 6.95 15.56
CA THR A 142 -3.63 7.43 15.19
C THR A 142 -3.56 8.43 14.04
N ILE A 143 -4.70 8.65 13.37
CA ILE A 143 -4.90 9.77 12.45
C ILE A 143 -5.29 10.99 13.28
N ALA A 144 -4.34 11.89 13.48
CA ALA A 144 -4.50 13.07 14.30
C ALA A 144 -5.22 14.21 13.57
N GLY A 145 -5.22 14.20 12.24
CA GLY A 145 -5.93 15.17 11.40
C GLY A 145 -6.01 14.71 9.95
N LYS A 146 -7.01 15.20 9.22
CA LYS A 146 -7.25 14.94 7.80
C LYS A 146 -7.38 16.28 7.07
N TYR A 147 -6.75 16.40 5.92
CA TYR A 147 -6.63 17.64 5.17
C TYR A 147 -6.76 17.37 3.68
N ASN A 148 -7.24 18.36 2.93
CA ASN A 148 -7.18 18.34 1.48
C ASN A 148 -6.04 19.24 1.00
N MET A 149 -5.33 18.81 -0.04
CA MET A 149 -4.27 19.58 -0.68
C MET A 149 -4.81 20.82 -1.40
N LEU A 150 -6.04 20.77 -1.89
CA LEU A 150 -6.68 21.87 -2.59
C LEU A 150 -7.29 22.86 -1.58
N PRO A 151 -6.89 24.14 -1.62
CA PRO A 151 -7.44 25.16 -0.73
C PRO A 151 -8.97 25.24 -0.83
N GLY A 152 -9.64 25.37 0.31
CA GLY A 152 -11.10 25.48 0.39
C GLY A 152 -11.85 24.16 0.25
N ARG A 153 -11.14 23.03 0.10
CA ARG A 153 -11.71 21.69 0.21
C ARG A 153 -11.35 21.06 1.55
N THR A 154 -12.21 20.16 2.00
CA THR A 154 -11.98 19.34 3.19
C THR A 154 -11.77 17.91 2.73
N ALA A 155 -10.87 17.19 3.41
CA ALA A 155 -10.88 15.74 3.34
C ALA A 155 -12.22 15.23 3.87
N ASP A 156 -12.64 14.07 3.41
CA ASP A 156 -13.88 13.49 3.92
C ASP A 156 -13.68 12.87 5.32
N SER A 157 -14.74 12.23 5.83
CA SER A 157 -14.74 11.69 7.19
C SER A 157 -14.14 10.29 7.32
N ASP A 158 -13.99 9.55 6.22
CA ASP A 158 -13.56 8.16 6.27
C ASP A 158 -12.03 8.04 6.40
N ASN A 159 -11.55 6.83 6.69
CA ASN A 159 -10.12 6.59 6.90
C ASN A 159 -9.40 6.10 5.64
N TRP A 160 -9.94 6.40 4.45
CA TRP A 160 -9.30 6.08 3.19
C TRP A 160 -8.46 7.28 2.79
N LEU A 161 -7.14 7.07 2.65
CA LEU A 161 -6.27 8.10 2.13
C LEU A 161 -6.44 8.15 0.62
N GLU A 162 -7.11 9.18 0.12
CA GLU A 162 -7.46 9.34 -1.30
C GLU A 162 -6.57 10.38 -2.03
N PRO A 163 -6.66 10.47 -3.37
CA PRO A 163 -5.93 11.47 -4.13
C PRO A 163 -6.32 12.90 -3.71
N ASN A 164 -5.31 13.75 -3.54
CA ASN A 164 -5.42 15.12 -3.00
C ASN A 164 -5.73 15.19 -1.50
N GLU A 165 -5.66 14.09 -0.76
CA GLU A 165 -5.76 14.11 0.69
C GLU A 165 -4.41 13.99 1.38
N GLN A 166 -4.35 14.50 2.60
CA GLN A 166 -3.19 14.44 3.48
C GLN A 166 -3.65 14.06 4.88
N PHE A 167 -3.11 12.97 5.41
CA PHE A 167 -3.40 12.53 6.77
C PHE A 167 -2.21 12.85 7.67
N MET A 168 -2.49 13.48 8.81
CA MET A 168 -1.51 13.71 9.86
C MET A 168 -1.49 12.49 10.78
N ILE A 169 -0.42 11.72 10.70
CA ILE A 169 -0.19 10.53 11.50
C ILE A 169 0.55 10.94 12.77
N LEU A 170 0.04 10.51 13.92
CA LEU A 170 0.72 10.64 15.21
C LEU A 170 1.03 9.24 15.74
N ALA A 171 2.32 8.94 15.90
CA ALA A 171 2.80 7.64 16.34
C ALA A 171 3.53 7.76 17.69
N CYS A 172 3.20 6.88 18.63
CA CYS A 172 3.88 6.77 19.90
C CYS A 172 4.59 5.42 20.08
N PRO A 173 5.92 5.40 20.20
CA PRO A 173 6.68 4.18 20.47
C PRO A 173 6.44 3.60 21.87
N PRO A 174 6.78 2.31 22.08
CA PRO A 174 6.73 1.68 23.40
C PRO A 174 7.74 2.24 24.40
N ALA A 175 8.84 2.83 23.92
CA ALA A 175 9.85 3.45 24.76
C ALA A 175 10.26 4.82 24.21
N SER A 176 10.48 5.78 25.11
CA SER A 176 10.95 7.10 24.75
C SER A 176 12.42 7.09 24.34
N LEU A 177 12.78 7.94 23.38
CA LEU A 177 14.09 7.96 22.75
C LEU A 177 15.03 8.98 23.38
N ALA A 178 16.26 8.55 23.63
CA ALA A 178 17.35 9.41 24.11
C ALA A 178 17.79 10.42 23.03
N PRO A 179 18.54 11.47 23.40
CA PRO A 179 19.23 12.32 22.43
C PRO A 179 20.13 11.52 21.47
N TYR A 180 20.24 11.96 20.22
CA TYR A 180 21.02 11.31 19.15
C TYR A 180 20.61 9.86 18.82
N GLN A 181 19.45 9.41 19.30
CA GLN A 181 18.95 8.09 19.00
C GLN A 181 18.22 8.10 17.65
N GLN A 182 18.63 7.20 16.76
CA GLN A 182 17.92 6.96 15.51
C GLN A 182 16.70 6.08 15.74
N PHE A 183 15.64 6.35 14.98
CA PHE A 183 14.48 5.48 14.87
C PHE A 183 13.99 5.39 13.43
N THR A 184 13.25 4.32 13.15
CA THR A 184 12.55 4.13 11.88
C THR A 184 11.08 3.85 12.14
N LEU A 185 10.22 4.64 11.50
CA LEU A 185 8.79 4.39 11.40
C LEU A 185 8.51 3.77 10.03
N LYS A 186 7.92 2.59 9.99
CA LYS A 186 7.59 1.91 8.73
C LYS A 186 6.09 1.60 8.66
N MET A 187 5.47 2.02 7.57
CA MET A 187 4.04 1.90 7.31
C MET A 187 3.83 0.90 6.17
N TYR A 188 2.98 -0.07 6.38
CA TYR A 188 2.70 -1.18 5.47
C TYR A 188 1.20 -1.14 5.12
N PRO A 189 0.84 -0.52 3.99
CA PRO A 189 -0.50 -0.62 3.45
C PRO A 189 -0.87 -2.07 3.17
N GLU A 190 -2.17 -2.38 3.17
CA GLU A 190 -2.63 -3.68 2.70
C GLU A 190 -2.43 -3.79 1.18
N GLY A 191 -2.20 -5.00 0.69
CA GLY A 191 -2.05 -5.27 -0.74
C GLY A 191 -0.59 -5.12 -1.23
N PRO A 192 -0.40 -5.09 -2.56
CA PRO A 192 0.92 -5.14 -3.16
C PRO A 192 1.59 -3.76 -3.28
N VAL A 193 1.48 -2.97 -2.22
CA VAL A 193 1.99 -1.60 -2.14
C VAL A 193 3.35 -1.55 -1.47
N VAL A 194 4.25 -0.70 -1.96
CA VAL A 194 5.56 -0.50 -1.35
C VAL A 194 5.41 0.17 0.03
N PRO A 195 5.95 -0.41 1.12
CA PRO A 195 5.90 0.20 2.44
C PRO A 195 6.70 1.52 2.50
N LEU A 196 6.13 2.55 3.13
CA LEU A 196 6.86 3.77 3.45
C LEU A 196 7.77 3.54 4.65
N SER A 197 9.07 3.82 4.52
CA SER A 197 10.05 3.75 5.60
C SER A 197 10.66 5.13 5.88
N LEU A 198 10.48 5.63 7.10
CA LEU A 198 10.92 6.95 7.53
C LEU A 198 11.93 6.82 8.67
N THR A 199 13.21 7.08 8.38
CA THR A 199 14.27 7.08 9.39
C THR A 199 14.63 8.49 9.81
N ARG A 200 14.68 8.75 11.12
CA ARG A 200 15.03 10.04 11.71
C ARG A 200 15.90 9.85 12.96
N THR A 201 16.62 10.90 13.34
CA THR A 201 17.47 10.93 14.53
C THR A 201 17.02 12.05 15.46
N THR A 202 16.87 11.75 16.74
CA THR A 202 16.53 12.78 17.74
C THR A 202 17.69 13.79 17.88
N PRO A 203 17.41 15.07 18.13
CA PRO A 203 18.46 16.07 18.34
C PRO A 203 19.24 15.80 19.64
N GLY A 204 20.43 16.40 19.75
CA GLY A 204 21.24 16.32 20.96
C GLY A 204 20.63 16.98 22.20
N TYR A 205 19.71 17.91 21.99
CA TYR A 205 18.95 18.56 23.07
C TYR A 205 17.45 18.45 22.78
N ILE A 206 16.73 17.76 23.67
CA ILE A 206 15.29 17.54 23.52
C ILE A 206 14.52 18.78 23.95
N ARG A 207 13.66 19.28 23.06
CA ARG A 207 12.72 20.37 23.30
C ARG A 207 11.29 19.81 23.34
N PRO A 208 10.31 20.56 23.89
CA PRO A 208 8.90 20.16 23.86
C PRO A 208 8.41 19.75 22.48
N VAL A 209 8.82 20.50 21.46
CA VAL A 209 8.58 20.23 20.04
C VAL A 209 9.90 20.33 19.29
N MET A 210 10.14 19.39 18.38
CA MET A 210 11.36 19.31 17.58
C MET A 210 10.99 19.08 16.12
N ASN A 211 11.60 19.82 15.19
CA ASN A 211 11.57 19.45 13.78
C ASN A 211 12.72 18.44 13.53
N LEU A 212 12.39 17.29 12.96
CA LEU A 212 13.31 16.18 12.73
C LEU A 212 13.75 16.08 11.26
N GLY A 213 13.22 16.92 10.36
CA GLY A 213 13.46 16.87 8.92
C GLY A 213 12.18 16.53 8.18
#